data_AF-A0A2V7W605-F1
#
_entry.id   AF-A0A2V7W605-F1
#
_cell.length_a   1.000
_cell.length_b   1.000
_cell.length_c   1.000
_cell.angle_alpha   90.00
_cell.angle_beta   90.00
_cell.angle_gamma   90.00
#
_symmetry.space_group_name_H-M   'P 1'
#
loop_
_entity.id
_entity.type
_entity.pdbx_description
1 polymer ?
#
loop_
_entity_poly.entity_id
_entity_poly.type
_entity_poly.pdbx_seq_one_letter_code
_entity_poly.pdbx_strand_id
1 'polypeptide(L)'
;MSDLQKRVEDALRETPEEEEASLFSEYRDSSSDLTEKLMRAARVGGAEAALDEFEKLRPAENIRRLQRALMEFIVHDPSAAEAGLRIPSLEERAPWKVAHDVDPRSTQ
;
A
#
# COMPACT_ATOMS: atom_id res chain seq x y z
N MET A 1 0.71 -19.55 0.61
CA MET A 1 0.63 -18.09 0.41
C MET A 1 0.26 -17.87 -1.03
N SER A 2 -0.81 -17.13 -1.35
CA SER A 2 -1.20 -16.89 -2.75
C SER A 2 -0.25 -15.89 -3.40
N ASP A 3 -0.02 -16.03 -4.71
CA ASP A 3 0.86 -15.11 -5.46
C ASP A 3 0.35 -13.66 -5.40
N LEU A 4 -0.98 -13.47 -5.35
CA LEU A 4 -1.61 -12.15 -5.18
C LEU A 4 -1.29 -11.51 -3.82
N GLN A 5 -1.28 -12.28 -2.74
CA GLN A 5 -0.91 -11.75 -1.41
C GLN A 5 0.56 -11.30 -1.38
N LYS A 6 1.44 -12.04 -2.05
CA LYS A 6 2.85 -11.65 -2.17
C LYS A 6 3.01 -10.35 -2.95
N ARG A 7 2.24 -10.15 -4.03
CA ARG A 7 2.21 -8.88 -4.78
C ARG A 7 1.78 -7.71 -3.91
N VAL A 8 0.78 -7.91 -3.03
CA VAL A 8 0.37 -6.89 -2.04
C VAL A 8 1.49 -6.58 -1.05
N GLU A 9 2.15 -7.60 -0.52
CA GLU A 9 3.28 -7.44 0.42
C GLU A 9 4.44 -6.67 -0.21
N ASP A 10 4.79 -6.99 -1.45
CA ASP A 10 5.85 -6.30 -2.20
C ASP A 10 5.43 -4.86 -2.56
N ALA A 11 4.17 -4.63 -2.91
CA ALA A 11 3.63 -3.31 -3.25
C ALA A 11 3.58 -2.35 -2.04
N LEU A 12 3.27 -2.88 -0.85
CA LEU A 12 3.14 -2.11 0.40
C LEU A 12 4.44 -2.04 1.22
N ARG A 13 5.53 -2.64 0.74
CA ARG A 13 6.84 -2.55 1.38
C ARG A 13 7.36 -1.11 1.30
N GLU A 14 7.81 -0.59 2.43
CA GLU A 14 8.33 0.77 2.54
C GLU A 14 9.86 0.74 2.63
N THR A 15 10.54 1.55 1.82
CA THR A 15 11.98 1.78 1.97
C THR A 15 12.25 3.08 2.74
N PRO A 16 13.41 3.20 3.41
CA PRO A 16 13.81 4.44 4.10
C PRO A 16 13.86 5.66 3.16
N GLU A 17 14.25 5.46 1.90
CA GLU A 17 14.38 6.52 0.89
C GLU A 17 13.02 7.17 0.54
N GLU A 18 11.93 6.41 0.65
CA GLU A 18 10.57 6.88 0.41
C GLU A 18 10.01 7.73 1.55
N GLU A 19 10.63 7.71 2.74
CA GLU A 19 10.27 8.58 3.87
C GLU A 19 10.85 9.99 3.71
N GLU A 20 12.12 10.11 3.29
CA GLU A 20 12.76 11.41 3.09
C GLU A 20 12.07 12.24 1.98
N ALA A 21 11.61 11.56 0.93
CA ALA A 21 10.81 12.18 -0.14
C ALA A 21 9.43 12.67 0.34
N SER A 22 8.91 12.09 1.43
CA SER A 22 7.57 12.36 1.96
C SER A 22 7.46 13.68 2.73
N LEU A 23 8.57 14.20 3.28
CA LEU A 23 8.56 15.49 4.02
C LEU A 23 8.28 16.70 3.11
N PHE A 24 8.42 16.54 1.79
CA PHE A 24 8.29 17.62 0.81
C PHE A 24 7.03 17.50 -0.07
N SER A 25 6.24 16.42 0.04
CA SER A 25 5.07 16.19 -0.82
C SER A 25 3.79 16.58 -0.08
N GLU A 26 3.09 17.60 -0.58
CA GLU A 26 1.77 18.03 -0.08
C GLU A 26 0.75 16.87 -0.16
N TYR A 27 0.33 16.35 0.99
CA TYR A 27 -0.60 15.22 1.16
C TYR A 27 -2.07 15.54 0.80
N ARG A 28 -2.33 16.65 0.09
CA ARG A 28 -3.66 17.20 -0.07
C ARG A 28 -4.23 16.84 -1.46
N ASP A 29 -5.34 16.10 -1.45
CA ASP A 29 -6.37 16.06 -2.51
C ASP A 29 -6.33 15.11 -3.71
N SER A 30 -5.51 14.06 -3.77
CA SER A 30 -5.51 13.19 -4.98
C SER A 30 -5.41 11.69 -4.74
N SER A 31 -5.68 11.23 -3.52
CA SER A 31 -5.77 9.78 -3.21
C SER A 31 -7.08 9.16 -3.72
N SER A 32 -8.18 9.92 -3.72
CA SER A 32 -9.51 9.43 -4.15
C SER A 32 -9.51 8.93 -5.59
N ASP A 33 -8.82 9.65 -6.48
CA ASP A 33 -8.78 9.33 -7.91
C ASP A 33 -8.02 8.03 -8.18
N LEU A 34 -6.99 7.73 -7.39
CA LEU A 34 -6.23 6.50 -7.51
C LEU A 34 -7.04 5.31 -7.00
N THR A 35 -7.67 5.45 -5.83
CA THR A 35 -8.54 4.41 -5.27
C THR A 35 -9.69 4.07 -6.23
N GLU A 36 -10.30 5.07 -6.87
CA GLU A 36 -11.32 4.84 -7.90
C GLU A 36 -10.79 4.07 -9.12
N LYS A 37 -9.58 4.37 -9.60
CA LYS A 37 -8.98 3.64 -10.73
C LYS A 37 -8.80 2.16 -10.39
N LEU A 38 -8.31 1.84 -9.19
CA LEU A 38 -8.15 0.47 -8.73
C LEU A 38 -9.50 -0.25 -8.61
N MET A 39 -10.50 0.40 -7.99
CA MET A 39 -11.85 -0.16 -7.89
C MET A 39 -12.49 -0.38 -9.26
N ARG A 40 -12.28 0.52 -10.23
CA ARG A 40 -12.78 0.33 -11.60
C ARG A 40 -12.13 -0.86 -12.30
N ALA A 41 -10.81 -1.05 -12.13
CA ALA A 41 -10.12 -2.23 -12.65
C ALA A 41 -10.66 -3.52 -12.01
N ALA A 42 -10.87 -3.50 -10.69
CA ALA A 42 -11.43 -4.64 -9.95
C ALA A 42 -12.83 -5.05 -10.42
N ARG A 43 -13.68 -4.10 -10.81
CA ARG A 43 -15.00 -4.42 -11.37
C ARG A 43 -14.95 -5.22 -12.67
N VAL A 44 -13.85 -5.14 -13.42
CA VAL A 44 -13.67 -5.83 -14.71
C VAL A 44 -12.96 -7.17 -14.53
N GLY A 45 -11.93 -7.23 -13.68
CA GLY A 45 -11.06 -8.41 -13.56
C GLY A 45 -10.67 -8.80 -12.13
N GLY A 46 -11.42 -8.34 -11.12
CA GLY A 46 -11.17 -8.64 -9.72
C GLY A 46 -9.87 -8.06 -9.17
N ALA A 47 -9.43 -8.58 -8.03
CA ALA A 47 -8.27 -8.06 -7.33
C ALA A 47 -6.96 -8.12 -8.12
N GLU A 48 -6.83 -9.09 -9.04
CA GLU A 48 -5.67 -9.18 -9.93
C GLU A 48 -5.57 -7.98 -10.87
N ALA A 49 -6.69 -7.59 -11.50
CA ALA A 49 -6.72 -6.42 -12.37
C ALA A 49 -6.44 -5.11 -11.63
N ALA A 50 -6.85 -5.00 -10.35
CA ALA A 50 -6.49 -3.86 -9.52
C ALA A 50 -4.98 -3.81 -9.24
N LEU A 51 -4.34 -4.94 -8.96
CA LEU A 51 -2.89 -5.00 -8.78
C LEU A 51 -2.12 -4.69 -10.07
N ASP A 52 -2.63 -5.14 -11.22
CA ASP A 52 -2.05 -4.77 -12.52
C ASP A 52 -2.15 -3.26 -12.77
N GLU A 53 -3.28 -2.65 -12.40
CA GLU A 53 -3.47 -1.20 -12.51
C GLU A 53 -2.54 -0.43 -11.56
N PHE A 54 -2.33 -0.93 -10.34
CA PHE A 54 -1.32 -0.39 -9.42
C PHE A 54 0.07 -0.41 -10.06
N GLU A 55 0.51 -1.54 -10.62
CA GLU A 55 1.83 -1.67 -11.23
C GLU A 55 2.02 -0.73 -12.43
N LYS A 56 0.97 -0.50 -13.22
CA LYS A 56 0.97 0.46 -14.33
C LYS A 56 1.10 1.91 -13.88
N LEU A 57 0.48 2.27 -12.74
CA LEU A 57 0.51 3.62 -12.19
C LEU A 57 1.82 3.93 -11.44
N ARG A 58 2.49 2.90 -10.92
CA ARG A 58 3.72 3.01 -10.13
C ARG A 58 4.81 3.93 -10.69
N PRO A 59 5.16 3.94 -11.99
CA PRO A 59 6.21 4.81 -12.52
C PRO A 59 5.80 6.29 -12.65
N ALA A 60 4.51 6.61 -12.63
CA ALA A 60 3.99 7.95 -12.90
C ALA A 60 3.41 8.64 -11.65
N GLU A 61 3.09 7.88 -10.61
CA GLU A 61 2.43 8.36 -9.40
C GLU A 61 3.37 8.38 -8.20
N ASN A 62 3.03 9.19 -7.20
CA ASN A 62 3.70 9.14 -5.91
C ASN A 62 3.41 7.80 -5.22
N ILE A 63 4.46 7.02 -4.92
CA ILE A 63 4.34 5.67 -4.37
C ILE A 63 3.54 5.62 -3.06
N ARG A 64 3.66 6.62 -2.18
CA ARG A 64 2.91 6.65 -0.91
C ARG A 64 1.42 6.84 -1.13
N ARG A 65 1.05 7.71 -2.08
CA ARG A 65 -0.36 7.90 -2.47
C ARG A 65 -0.93 6.63 -3.11
N LEU A 66 -0.13 5.95 -3.92
CA LEU A 66 -0.53 4.72 -4.57
C LEU A 66 -0.66 3.55 -3.58
N GLN A 67 0.27 3.43 -2.63
CA GLN A 67 0.20 2.48 -1.51
C GLN A 67 -1.04 2.72 -0.64
N ARG A 68 -1.35 4.00 -0.35
CA ARG A 68 -2.58 4.37 0.34
C ARG A 68 -3.83 3.93 -0.44
N ALA A 69 -3.88 4.21 -1.74
CA ALA A 69 -4.99 3.79 -2.58
C ALA A 69 -5.16 2.27 -2.61
N LEU A 70 -4.05 1.53 -2.65
CA LEU A 70 -4.07 0.06 -2.57
C LEU A 70 -4.61 -0.45 -1.23
N MET A 71 -4.21 0.17 -0.11
CA MET A 71 -4.78 -0.16 1.20
C MET A 71 -6.28 0.14 1.27
N GLU A 72 -6.72 1.30 0.78
CA GLU A 72 -8.14 1.65 0.73
C GLU A 72 -8.92 0.64 -0.14
N PHE A 73 -8.37 0.22 -1.28
CA PHE A 73 -8.95 -0.83 -2.12
C PHE A 73 -9.10 -2.16 -1.36
N ILE A 74 -8.04 -2.63 -0.69
CA ILE A 74 -8.07 -3.90 0.06
C ILE A 74 -9.13 -3.89 1.17
N VAL A 75 -9.33 -2.73 1.82
CA VAL A 75 -10.30 -2.58 2.91
C VAL A 75 -11.74 -2.50 2.40
N HIS A 76 -11.97 -1.85 1.26
CA HIS A 76 -13.32 -1.46 0.84
C HIS A 76 -13.90 -2.27 -0.32
N ASP A 77 -13.08 -2.95 -1.11
CA ASP A 77 -13.56 -3.70 -2.27
C ASP A 77 -13.79 -5.18 -1.95
N PRO A 78 -15.00 -5.73 -2.22
CA PRO A 78 -15.30 -7.14 -1.97
C PRO A 78 -14.38 -8.13 -2.69
N SER A 79 -13.88 -7.78 -3.88
CA SER A 79 -13.01 -8.67 -4.66
C SER A 79 -11.68 -8.94 -3.96
N ALA A 80 -11.19 -7.99 -3.16
CA ALA A 80 -10.00 -8.17 -2.33
C ALA A 80 -10.26 -9.19 -1.21
N ALA A 81 -11.43 -9.12 -0.57
CA ALA A 81 -11.84 -10.07 0.46
C ALA A 81 -12.06 -11.48 -0.11
N GLU A 82 -12.69 -11.59 -1.28
CA GLU A 82 -12.88 -12.85 -2.00
C GLU A 82 -11.55 -13.50 -2.39
N ALA A 83 -10.56 -12.68 -2.78
CA ALA A 83 -9.20 -13.12 -3.06
C ALA A 83 -8.36 -13.41 -1.78
N GLY A 84 -8.91 -13.17 -0.59
CA GLY A 84 -8.24 -13.39 0.69
C GLY A 84 -7.06 -12.44 0.94
N LEU A 85 -7.09 -11.24 0.35
CA LEU A 85 -6.05 -10.24 0.51
C LEU A 85 -6.11 -9.60 1.89
N ARG A 86 -4.93 -9.36 2.48
CA ARG A 86 -4.77 -8.62 3.74
C ARG A 86 -3.77 -7.49 3.58
N ILE A 87 -3.95 -6.44 4.36
CA ILE A 87 -2.91 -5.43 4.59
C ILE A 87 -1.87 -6.05 5.54
N PRO A 88 -0.57 -6.09 5.17
CA PRO A 88 0.47 -6.56 6.08
C PRO A 88 0.68 -5.57 7.23
N SER A 89 1.17 -6.04 8.37
CA SER A 89 1.43 -5.21 9.54
C SER A 89 2.53 -4.18 9.28
N LEU A 90 2.67 -3.20 10.18
CA LEU A 90 3.75 -2.21 10.07
C LEU A 90 5.14 -2.86 10.15
N GLU A 91 5.30 -3.89 10.98
CA GLU A 91 6.54 -4.67 11.11
C GLU A 91 6.89 -5.40 9.81
N GLU A 92 5.89 -5.91 9.10
CA GLU A 92 6.08 -6.61 7.83
C GLU A 92 6.38 -5.62 6.68
N ARG A 93 5.76 -4.43 6.71
CA ARG A 93 5.89 -3.42 5.66
C ARG A 93 7.13 -2.55 5.79
N ALA A 94 7.48 -2.19 7.03
CA ALA A 94 8.54 -1.25 7.36
C ALA A 94 9.30 -1.75 8.60
N PRO A 95 10.00 -2.91 8.51
CA PRO A 95 10.70 -3.50 9.67
C PRO A 95 11.73 -2.56 10.31
N TRP A 96 12.26 -1.60 9.55
CA TRP A 96 13.19 -0.58 10.01
C TRP A 96 12.56 0.48 10.93
N LYS A 97 11.24 0.74 10.82
CA LYS A 97 10.54 1.71 11.69
C LYS A 97 10.37 1.19 13.11
N VAL A 98 10.15 -0.12 13.25
CA VAL A 98 9.94 -0.77 14.56
C VAL A 98 11.25 -0.86 15.34
N ALA A 99 12.39 -0.97 14.66
CA ALA A 99 13.71 -0.90 15.29
C ALA A 99 14.02 0.49 15.90
N HIS A 100 13.37 1.54 15.42
CA HIS A 100 13.55 2.92 15.91
C HIS A 100 12.62 3.29 17.09
N ASP A 101 11.59 2.49 17.38
CA ASP A 101 10.61 2.74 18.46
C ASP A 101 11.00 2.09 19.80
N VAL A 102 12.11 1.34 19.83
CA VAL A 102 12.68 0.82 21.08
C VAL A 102 13.50 1.92 21.75
N ASP A 103 12.82 2.90 22.35
CA ASP A 103 13.47 3.89 23.22
C ASP A 103 14.08 3.15 24.44
N PRO A 104 15.40 3.24 24.69
CA PRO A 104 16.05 2.64 25.85
C PRO A 104 15.64 3.24 27.21
N ARG A 105 14.71 4.21 27.25
CA ARG A 105 14.26 4.86 28.49
C ARG A 105 13.14 4.15 29.26
N SER A 106 12.66 2.98 28.85
CA SER A 106 11.67 2.20 29.63
C SER A 106 12.27 1.37 30.79
N THR A 107 13.44 1.77 31.29
CA THR A 107 13.96 1.29 32.59
C THR A 107 14.23 2.47 33.49
N GLN A 108 13.19 2.98 34.17
CA GLN A 108 13.32 3.62 35.49
C GLN A 108 12.05 3.36 36.31
#